data_AF-A0A8C2IMK7-F1
#
_entry.id   AF-A0A8C2IMK7-F1
#
_cell.length_a   1.000
_cell.length_b   1.000
_cell.length_c   1.000
_cell.angle_alpha   90.00
_cell.angle_beta   90.00
_cell.angle_gamma   90.00
#
_symmetry.space_group_name_H-M   'P 1'
#
loop_
_entity.id
_entity.type
_entity.pdbx_description
1 polymer ?
#
loop_
_entity_poly.entity_id
_entity_poly.type
_entity_poly.pdbx_seq_one_letter_code
_entity_poly.pdbx_strand_id
1 'polypeptide(L)'
;MITHLKYLIYCHWHILHMRLLSLKSRGVRLKIVSDQPNSIELKSMSDRYAEVHYVNMTALTKGRLLSSFWVVDRKHVYIGSAGMNWKALSKLKELGVIVFDCSCLALDLHRIFSFYWQLQYRDYIPSIWSKRVTAVFSRDEPLRFRLNNTDASTSPELFCPKGRSRDLDAIRHVIREAQRFIYISVTDYLPLVNRSFRGSPIVRYWSPIDEMLREAAVLREVKVRLLISLWTRTHPLTINFMTSMQALCTGLPVCSIEVRFYRVKEQMGGFQHRINENKFMVTDNAVYIDTLLFRKRHCQNFIIIV
;
A
#
# COMPACT_ATOMS: atom_id res chain seq x y z
N MET A 1 -6.94 -20.35 -27.31
CA MET A 1 -7.49 -19.15 -26.64
C MET A 1 -6.73 -18.77 -25.35
N ILE A 2 -6.40 -19.73 -24.46
CA ILE A 2 -5.62 -19.49 -23.22
C ILE A 2 -4.16 -19.01 -23.48
N THR A 3 -3.51 -19.52 -24.53
CA THR A 3 -2.18 -19.08 -24.97
C THR A 3 -2.21 -17.62 -25.44
N HIS A 4 -3.16 -17.25 -26.30
CA HIS A 4 -3.32 -15.87 -26.77
C HIS A 4 -3.54 -14.86 -25.64
N LEU A 5 -4.31 -15.21 -24.60
CA LEU A 5 -4.53 -14.31 -23.46
C LEU A 5 -3.26 -14.17 -22.59
N LYS A 6 -2.48 -15.26 -22.39
CA LYS A 6 -1.16 -15.19 -21.74
C LYS A 6 -0.19 -14.31 -22.53
N TYR A 7 -0.19 -14.39 -23.86
CA TYR A 7 0.62 -13.53 -24.73
C TYR A 7 0.22 -12.06 -24.61
N LEU A 8 -1.07 -11.72 -24.69
CA LEU A 8 -1.55 -10.32 -24.58
C LEU A 8 -1.15 -9.69 -23.23
N ILE A 9 -1.26 -10.47 -22.17
CA ILE A 9 -0.98 -10.04 -20.80
C ILE A 9 0.53 -9.85 -20.56
N TYR A 10 1.36 -10.76 -21.09
CA TYR A 10 2.81 -10.60 -21.08
C TYR A 10 3.24 -9.40 -21.93
N CYS A 11 2.53 -9.13 -23.04
CA CYS A 11 2.79 -7.98 -23.91
C CYS A 11 2.68 -6.64 -23.18
N HIS A 12 1.70 -6.42 -22.29
CA HIS A 12 1.59 -5.13 -21.59
C HIS A 12 2.78 -4.85 -20.67
N TRP A 13 3.22 -5.84 -19.89
CA TRP A 13 4.45 -5.71 -19.09
C TRP A 13 5.69 -5.58 -19.97
N HIS A 14 5.77 -6.38 -21.04
CA HIS A 14 6.89 -6.34 -21.97
C HIS A 14 7.03 -4.97 -22.65
N ILE A 15 5.92 -4.34 -23.04
CA ILE A 15 5.89 -2.99 -23.60
C ILE A 15 6.43 -1.99 -22.58
N LEU A 16 5.99 -2.07 -21.32
CA LEU A 16 6.49 -1.20 -20.25
C LEU A 16 8.00 -1.40 -20.03
N HIS A 17 8.44 -2.66 -19.92
CA HIS A 17 9.84 -3.02 -19.76
C HIS A 17 10.69 -2.47 -20.90
N MET A 18 10.26 -2.66 -22.16
CA MET A 18 10.98 -2.13 -23.32
C MET A 18 11.01 -0.60 -23.34
N ARG A 19 9.92 0.07 -22.95
CA ARG A 19 9.91 1.54 -22.83
C ARG A 19 10.91 2.03 -21.77
N LEU A 20 10.98 1.37 -20.61
CA LEU A 20 11.95 1.71 -19.57
C LEU A 20 13.39 1.52 -20.04
N LEU A 21 13.69 0.46 -20.79
CA LEU A 21 15.01 0.26 -21.39
C LEU A 21 15.34 1.30 -22.46
N SER A 22 14.35 1.74 -23.24
CA SER A 22 14.53 2.77 -24.27
C SER A 22 14.88 4.15 -23.71
N LEU A 23 14.70 4.38 -22.40
CA LEU A 23 15.10 5.64 -21.75
C LEU A 23 16.59 5.94 -21.90
N LYS A 24 17.43 4.90 -22.07
CA LYS A 24 18.86 5.04 -22.33
C LYS A 24 19.16 5.86 -23.59
N SER A 25 18.46 5.60 -24.69
CA SER A 25 18.69 6.35 -25.94
C SER A 25 18.26 7.81 -25.85
N ARG A 26 17.44 8.14 -24.85
CA ARG A 26 16.95 9.49 -24.55
C ARG A 26 17.77 10.19 -23.47
N GLY A 27 18.82 9.56 -22.94
CA GLY A 27 19.64 10.11 -21.85
C GLY A 27 18.95 10.21 -20.48
N VAL A 28 17.83 9.51 -20.28
CA VAL A 28 17.00 9.63 -19.07
C VAL A 28 17.39 8.60 -18.02
N ARG A 29 18.06 9.03 -16.94
CA ARG A 29 18.52 8.14 -15.86
C ARG A 29 17.37 7.43 -15.15
N LEU A 30 17.43 6.09 -15.10
CA LEU A 30 16.49 5.23 -14.39
C LEU A 30 17.13 4.69 -13.11
N LYS A 31 16.57 5.07 -11.95
CA LYS A 31 17.00 4.59 -10.63
C LYS A 31 15.86 3.83 -9.96
N ILE A 32 16.15 2.67 -9.38
CA ILE A 32 15.16 1.78 -8.76
C ILE A 32 15.65 1.35 -7.39
N VAL A 33 14.78 1.37 -6.38
CA VAL A 33 15.03 0.73 -5.07
C VAL A 33 14.09 -0.44 -4.87
N SER A 34 14.60 -1.57 -4.37
CA SER A 34 13.79 -2.77 -4.13
C SER A 34 14.27 -3.57 -2.91
N ASP A 35 13.35 -4.25 -2.23
CA ASP A 35 13.67 -5.26 -1.19
C ASP A 35 13.80 -6.68 -1.76
N GLN A 36 13.72 -6.84 -3.10
CA GLN A 36 13.68 -8.13 -3.78
C GLN A 36 14.94 -8.36 -4.63
N PRO A 37 16.07 -8.81 -4.05
CA PRO A 37 17.32 -9.04 -4.77
C PRO A 37 17.22 -10.14 -5.85
N ASN A 38 16.23 -11.03 -5.74
CA ASN A 38 16.06 -12.18 -6.64
C ASN A 38 15.09 -11.97 -7.80
N SER A 39 14.59 -10.74 -8.03
CA SER A 39 13.72 -10.47 -9.19
C SER A 39 14.51 -10.55 -10.49
N ILE A 40 14.07 -11.44 -11.39
CA ILE A 40 14.66 -11.64 -12.72
C ILE A 40 14.48 -10.36 -13.55
N GLU A 41 13.32 -9.70 -13.42
CA GLU A 41 12.98 -8.48 -14.12
C GLU A 41 13.90 -7.32 -13.74
N LEU A 42 14.14 -7.13 -12.44
CA LEU A 42 15.05 -6.10 -11.94
C LEU A 42 16.51 -6.37 -12.31
N LYS A 43 16.96 -7.63 -12.22
CA LYS A 43 18.31 -8.02 -12.68
C LYS A 43 18.49 -7.68 -14.16
N SER A 44 17.52 -8.06 -14.99
CA SER A 44 17.53 -7.80 -16.43
C SER A 44 17.48 -6.31 -16.81
N MET A 45 16.94 -5.45 -15.93
CA MET A 45 17.00 -3.99 -16.07
C MET A 45 18.36 -3.43 -15.61
N SER A 46 18.89 -3.96 -14.51
CA SER A 46 20.19 -3.61 -13.95
C SER A 46 21.33 -3.90 -14.91
N ASP A 47 21.31 -5.05 -15.58
CA ASP A 47 22.35 -5.49 -16.50
C ASP A 47 22.47 -4.60 -17.75
N ARG A 48 21.44 -3.81 -18.05
CA ARG A 48 21.36 -3.02 -19.30
C ARG A 48 21.51 -1.52 -19.10
N TYR A 49 20.83 -0.95 -18.11
CA TYR A 49 20.76 0.50 -17.95
C TYR A 49 20.35 0.99 -16.57
N ALA A 50 19.45 0.31 -15.88
CA ALA A 50 18.86 0.83 -14.66
C ALA A 50 19.87 0.74 -13.50
N GLU A 51 20.01 1.81 -12.72
CA GLU A 51 20.71 1.73 -11.43
C GLU A 51 19.74 1.13 -10.40
N VAL A 52 19.96 -0.13 -10.00
CA VAL A 52 19.10 -0.81 -9.03
C VAL A 52 19.81 -0.95 -7.69
N HIS A 53 19.23 -0.38 -6.65
CA HIS A 53 19.69 -0.51 -5.27
C HIS A 53 18.78 -1.48 -4.51
N TYR A 54 19.40 -2.45 -3.83
CA TYR A 54 18.69 -3.42 -3.01
C TYR A 54 18.81 -3.05 -1.53
N VAL A 55 17.69 -3.02 -0.81
CA VAL A 55 17.63 -2.66 0.61
C VAL A 55 17.13 -3.84 1.44
N ASN A 56 17.90 -4.23 2.45
CA ASN A 56 17.54 -5.32 3.34
C ASN A 56 16.56 -4.86 4.43
N MET A 57 15.29 -4.77 4.07
CA MET A 57 14.21 -4.38 4.98
C MET A 57 14.00 -5.34 6.16
N THR A 58 14.41 -6.60 6.00
CA THR A 58 14.37 -7.61 7.06
C THR A 58 15.37 -7.29 8.15
N ALA A 59 16.60 -6.89 7.79
CA ALA A 59 17.60 -6.43 8.75
C ALA A 59 17.16 -5.12 9.43
N LEU A 60 16.67 -4.15 8.65
CA LEU A 60 16.34 -2.82 9.15
C LEU A 60 15.11 -2.77 10.07
N THR A 61 14.03 -3.49 9.72
CA THR A 61 12.74 -3.41 10.45
C THR A 61 12.08 -4.75 10.73
N LYS A 62 12.74 -5.87 10.40
CA LYS A 62 12.10 -7.20 10.41
C LYS A 62 10.85 -7.23 9.52
N GLY A 63 10.86 -6.41 8.48
CA GLY A 63 9.72 -6.12 7.62
C GLY A 63 10.09 -6.23 6.14
N ARG A 64 9.23 -5.67 5.29
CA ARG A 64 9.39 -5.66 3.82
C ARG A 64 9.07 -4.27 3.29
N LEU A 65 9.66 -3.92 2.15
CA LEU A 65 9.29 -2.72 1.39
C LEU A 65 8.02 -3.06 0.60
N LEU A 66 6.87 -2.50 0.99
CA LEU A 66 5.63 -2.69 0.21
C LEU A 66 5.20 -1.43 -0.53
N SER A 67 5.84 -0.29 -0.27
CA SER A 67 5.55 0.95 -0.99
C SER A 67 5.93 0.88 -2.47
N SER A 68 5.01 1.32 -3.33
CA SER A 68 5.21 1.40 -4.78
C SER A 68 4.82 2.79 -5.28
N PHE A 69 5.82 3.60 -5.62
CA PHE A 69 5.61 4.94 -6.17
C PHE A 69 6.72 5.28 -7.17
N TRP A 70 6.40 6.13 -8.14
CA TRP A 70 7.33 6.57 -9.18
C TRP A 70 7.40 8.09 -9.14
N VAL A 71 8.59 8.64 -9.38
CA VAL A 71 8.80 10.08 -9.51
C VAL A 71 9.51 10.34 -10.82
N VAL A 72 8.89 11.13 -11.70
CA VAL A 72 9.42 11.48 -13.03
C VAL A 72 9.69 12.97 -13.04
N ASP A 73 10.93 13.33 -13.38
CA ASP A 73 11.42 14.71 -13.52
C ASP A 73 11.12 15.65 -12.33
N ARG A 74 10.87 15.08 -11.14
CA ARG A 74 10.42 15.82 -9.94
C ARG A 74 9.14 16.65 -10.21
N LYS A 75 8.28 16.18 -11.11
CA LYS A 75 7.02 16.83 -11.48
C LYS A 75 5.84 15.88 -11.49
N HIS A 76 6.03 14.66 -11.99
CA HIS A 76 4.97 13.68 -12.12
C HIS A 76 5.19 12.53 -11.16
N VAL A 77 4.10 12.05 -10.59
CA VAL A 77 4.10 11.07 -9.52
C VAL A 77 3.09 9.98 -9.83
N TYR A 78 3.47 8.73 -9.58
CA TYR A 78 2.55 7.62 -9.41
C TYR A 78 2.65 7.12 -7.97
N ILE A 79 1.53 6.86 -7.31
CA ILE A 79 1.45 6.20 -6.01
C ILE A 79 0.38 5.10 -6.12
N GLY A 80 0.68 3.87 -5.71
CA GLY A 80 -0.34 2.83 -5.72
C GLY A 80 0.14 1.49 -5.18
N SER A 81 -0.73 0.48 -5.29
CA SER A 81 -0.39 -0.89 -4.90
C SER A 81 0.43 -1.62 -5.95
N ALA A 82 0.39 -1.17 -7.22
CA ALA A 82 1.05 -1.87 -8.31
C ALA A 82 2.58 -1.74 -8.27
N GLY A 83 3.22 -2.88 -8.05
CA GLY A 83 4.68 -3.02 -8.12
C GLY A 83 5.22 -3.16 -9.54
N MET A 84 6.54 -3.06 -9.67
CA MET A 84 7.28 -3.19 -10.93
C MET A 84 7.46 -4.67 -11.34
N ASN A 85 6.37 -5.42 -11.47
CA ASN A 85 6.39 -6.82 -11.89
C ASN A 85 5.24 -7.15 -12.84
N TRP A 86 5.41 -8.20 -13.64
CA TRP A 86 4.38 -8.57 -14.62
C TRP A 86 3.05 -8.98 -13.96
N LYS A 87 3.07 -9.51 -12.73
CA LYS A 87 1.86 -9.95 -12.01
C LYS A 87 0.94 -8.79 -11.68
N ALA A 88 1.50 -7.64 -11.33
CA ALA A 88 0.79 -6.39 -11.06
C ALA A 88 -0.15 -6.00 -12.21
N LEU A 89 0.36 -6.03 -13.45
CA LEU A 89 -0.40 -5.65 -14.64
C LEU A 89 -1.36 -6.74 -15.16
N SER A 90 -1.23 -7.98 -14.70
CA SER A 90 -1.81 -9.14 -15.37
C SER A 90 -2.79 -9.95 -14.53
N LYS A 91 -2.46 -10.11 -13.25
CA LYS A 91 -3.09 -11.06 -12.35
C LYS A 91 -3.72 -10.34 -11.17
N LEU A 92 -3.13 -9.23 -10.73
CA LEU A 92 -3.60 -8.51 -9.57
C LEU A 92 -4.63 -7.46 -9.96
N LYS A 93 -5.67 -7.29 -9.15
CA LYS A 93 -6.51 -6.11 -9.18
C LYS A 93 -5.85 -5.10 -8.26
N GLU A 94 -5.34 -4.03 -8.85
CA GLU A 94 -4.57 -2.99 -8.18
C GLU A 94 -5.15 -1.61 -8.49
N LEU A 95 -4.77 -0.64 -7.65
CA LEU A 95 -5.20 0.75 -7.74
C LEU A 95 -3.98 1.63 -7.54
N GLY A 96 -3.92 2.71 -8.30
CA GLY A 96 -2.97 3.77 -8.07
C GLY A 96 -3.48 5.09 -8.63
N VAL A 97 -2.85 6.15 -8.18
CA VAL A 97 -3.12 7.54 -8.57
C VAL A 97 -1.89 8.07 -9.27
N ILE A 98 -2.11 8.68 -10.43
CA ILE A 98 -1.08 9.45 -11.11
C ILE A 98 -1.41 10.93 -10.93
N VAL A 99 -0.44 11.68 -10.42
CA VAL A 99 -0.52 13.14 -10.27
C VAL A 99 0.48 13.75 -11.24
N PHE A 100 -0.02 14.59 -12.14
CA PHE A 100 0.80 15.33 -13.09
C PHE A 100 1.04 16.75 -12.59
N ASP A 101 2.22 17.30 -12.89
CA ASP A 101 2.59 18.69 -12.62
C ASP A 101 2.44 19.15 -11.16
N CYS A 102 2.80 18.26 -10.23
CA CYS A 102 2.76 18.52 -8.80
C CYS A 102 4.19 18.42 -8.22
N SER A 103 4.99 19.46 -8.45
CA SER A 103 6.38 19.50 -8.01
C SER A 103 6.55 19.43 -6.49
N CYS A 104 5.60 19.94 -5.70
CA CYS A 104 5.63 19.85 -4.24
C CYS A 104 5.56 18.39 -3.75
N LEU A 105 4.57 17.62 -4.23
CA LEU A 105 4.44 16.20 -3.91
C LEU A 105 5.63 15.40 -4.47
N ALA A 106 6.03 15.68 -5.72
CA ALA A 106 7.14 15.00 -6.36
C ALA A 106 8.46 15.23 -5.62
N LEU A 107 8.69 16.43 -5.06
CA LEU A 107 9.87 16.72 -4.26
C LEU A 107 9.88 15.90 -2.97
N ASP A 108 8.75 15.82 -2.26
CA ASP A 108 8.66 15.08 -1.00
C ASP A 108 8.87 13.57 -1.22
N LEU A 109 8.22 13.01 -2.25
CA LEU A 109 8.47 11.62 -2.68
C LEU A 109 9.90 11.38 -3.15
N HIS A 110 10.53 12.36 -3.77
CA HIS A 110 11.92 12.23 -4.15
C HIS A 110 12.86 12.19 -2.94
N ARG A 111 12.56 12.94 -1.86
CA ARG A 111 13.32 12.86 -0.60
C ARG A 111 13.17 11.49 0.04
N ILE A 112 11.97 10.94 0.00
CA ILE A 112 11.67 9.57 0.41
C ILE A 112 12.46 8.54 -0.41
N PHE A 113 12.46 8.67 -1.73
CA PHE A 113 13.26 7.81 -2.60
C PHE A 113 14.75 7.91 -2.24
N SER A 114 15.25 9.14 -2.05
CA SER A 114 16.64 9.42 -1.70
C SER A 114 17.04 8.85 -0.34
N PHE A 115 16.09 8.75 0.59
CA PHE A 115 16.27 8.08 1.88
C PHE A 115 16.51 6.58 1.68
N TYR A 116 15.63 5.89 0.95
CA TYR A 116 15.79 4.47 0.65
C TYR A 116 17.05 4.17 -0.14
N TRP A 117 17.40 5.06 -1.08
CA TRP A 117 18.61 4.96 -1.88
C TRP A 117 19.88 4.89 -1.02
N GLN A 118 19.93 5.62 0.09
CA GLN A 118 21.07 5.66 1.03
C GLN A 118 21.16 4.44 1.95
N LEU A 119 20.12 3.60 2.00
CA LEU A 119 20.04 2.43 2.87
C LEU A 119 20.65 1.14 2.28
N GLN A 120 21.10 1.16 1.02
CA GLN A 120 21.59 -0.05 0.32
C GLN A 120 22.65 -0.85 1.12
N TYR A 121 23.54 -0.16 1.82
CA TYR A 121 24.65 -0.77 2.57
C TYR A 121 24.50 -0.61 4.08
N ARG A 122 23.27 -0.43 4.56
CA ARG A 122 22.99 -0.20 5.98
C ARG A 122 22.16 -1.35 6.53
N ASP A 123 22.60 -1.89 7.66
CA ASP A 123 21.86 -2.89 8.43
C ASP A 123 21.10 -2.27 9.61
N TYR A 124 21.26 -0.97 9.84
CA TYR A 124 20.53 -0.19 10.83
C TYR A 124 20.11 1.16 10.27
N ILE A 125 19.11 1.77 10.92
CA ILE A 125 18.56 3.07 10.58
C ILE A 125 19.28 4.12 11.44
N PRO A 126 20.08 5.04 10.86
CA PRO A 126 20.64 6.17 11.58
C PRO A 126 19.59 6.94 12.40
N SER A 127 19.96 7.40 13.59
CA SER A 127 19.11 8.26 14.43
C SER A 127 19.05 9.71 13.91
N ILE A 128 20.08 10.14 13.18
CA ILE A 128 20.22 11.49 12.63
C ILE A 128 20.31 11.38 11.11
N TRP A 129 19.52 12.20 10.42
CA TRP A 129 19.43 12.24 8.97
C TRP A 129 19.80 13.61 8.42
N SER A 130 20.29 13.64 7.19
CA SER A 130 20.47 14.91 6.47
C SER A 130 19.12 15.60 6.27
N LYS A 131 19.09 16.93 6.39
CA LYS A 131 17.92 17.77 6.02
C LYS A 131 17.38 17.47 4.61
N ARG A 132 18.23 16.92 3.71
CA ARG A 132 17.88 16.54 2.34
C ARG A 132 16.93 15.34 2.23
N VAL A 133 16.77 14.54 3.29
CA VAL A 133 15.83 13.40 3.34
C VAL A 133 14.72 13.58 4.37
N THR A 134 14.69 14.73 5.05
CA THR A 134 13.60 15.11 5.95
C THR A 134 12.35 15.44 5.14
N ALA A 135 11.17 15.05 5.64
CA ALA A 135 9.92 15.35 4.93
C ALA A 135 9.73 16.87 4.86
N VAL A 136 9.13 17.29 3.76
CA VAL A 136 8.65 18.66 3.59
C VAL A 136 7.30 18.82 4.29
N PHE A 137 6.47 17.78 4.26
CA PHE A 137 5.11 17.82 4.79
C PHE A 137 4.93 16.84 5.96
N SER A 138 4.00 17.17 6.85
CA SER A 138 3.71 16.40 8.05
C SER A 138 2.19 16.21 8.22
N ARG A 139 1.76 15.64 9.35
CA ARG A 139 0.34 15.60 9.70
C ARG A 139 -0.16 16.97 10.16
N ASP A 140 0.67 17.69 10.91
CA ASP A 140 0.29 19.00 11.45
C ASP A 140 0.33 20.06 10.33
N GLU A 141 1.19 19.86 9.34
CA GLU A 141 1.27 20.67 8.12
C GLU A 141 1.23 19.76 6.87
N PRO A 142 0.03 19.29 6.48
CA PRO A 142 -0.11 18.43 5.31
C PRO A 142 -0.01 19.22 4.01
N LEU A 143 0.50 18.59 2.95
CA LEU A 143 0.50 19.20 1.61
C LEU A 143 -0.93 19.27 1.11
N ARG A 144 -1.49 20.48 0.98
CA ARG A 144 -2.75 20.71 0.29
C ARG A 144 -2.47 21.00 -1.19
N PHE A 145 -3.15 20.28 -2.08
CA PHE A 145 -3.06 20.45 -3.53
C PHE A 145 -4.41 20.11 -4.17
N ARG A 146 -4.64 20.50 -5.43
CA ARG A 146 -5.88 20.14 -6.13
C ARG A 146 -5.65 18.94 -7.03
N LEU A 147 -6.50 17.94 -6.90
CA LEU A 147 -6.54 16.75 -7.75
C LEU A 147 -7.88 16.79 -8.50
N ASN A 148 -7.86 17.06 -9.82
CA ASN A 148 -9.07 17.17 -10.65
C ASN A 148 -10.19 18.05 -10.05
N ASN A 149 -9.85 19.25 -9.58
CA ASN A 149 -10.74 20.22 -8.91
C ASN A 149 -11.25 19.83 -7.51
N THR A 150 -10.84 18.69 -6.96
CA THR A 150 -11.03 18.37 -5.54
C THR A 150 -9.79 18.71 -4.74
N ASP A 151 -9.97 19.30 -3.56
CA ASP A 151 -8.85 19.56 -2.65
C ASP A 151 -8.36 18.21 -2.10
N ALA A 152 -7.06 17.97 -2.21
CA ALA A 152 -6.40 16.77 -1.77
C ALA A 152 -5.25 17.12 -0.83
N SER A 153 -4.98 16.24 0.12
CA SER A 153 -4.01 16.39 1.18
C SER A 153 -3.15 15.15 1.27
N THR A 154 -1.82 15.31 1.28
CA THR A 154 -0.90 14.17 1.46
C THR A 154 0.03 14.35 2.66
N SER A 155 0.19 13.26 3.41
CA SER A 155 1.20 13.13 4.48
C SER A 155 1.93 11.80 4.33
N PRO A 156 3.04 11.74 3.58
CA PRO A 156 3.78 10.49 3.42
C PRO A 156 4.62 10.17 4.67
N GLU A 157 4.43 8.98 5.23
CA GLU A 157 5.03 8.56 6.49
C GLU A 157 6.01 7.39 6.27
N LEU A 158 7.31 7.63 6.49
CA LEU A 158 8.31 6.57 6.46
C LEU A 158 9.28 6.70 7.63
N PHE A 159 9.48 5.58 8.33
CA PHE A 159 10.43 5.36 9.44
C PHE A 159 10.42 6.39 10.55
N CYS A 160 9.24 6.84 10.97
CA CYS A 160 8.96 7.48 12.27
C CYS A 160 10.14 8.19 12.99
N PRO A 161 10.81 9.21 12.41
CA PRO A 161 11.65 10.14 13.18
C PRO A 161 10.74 11.08 14.00
N LYS A 162 11.30 11.74 15.03
CA LYS A 162 10.54 12.66 15.92
C LYS A 162 9.80 13.72 15.07
N GLY A 163 8.48 13.84 15.26
CA GLY A 163 7.63 14.84 14.59
C GLY A 163 6.69 14.33 13.47
N ARG A 164 6.60 13.01 13.22
CA ARG A 164 5.61 12.43 12.28
C ARG A 164 4.59 11.55 13.01
N SER A 165 3.33 11.55 12.56
CA SER A 165 2.30 10.58 13.00
C SER A 165 2.65 9.15 12.55
N ARG A 166 1.97 8.16 13.14
CA ARG A 166 2.08 6.76 12.75
C ARG A 166 0.91 6.41 11.81
N ASP A 167 1.10 5.44 10.91
CA ASP A 167 0.06 4.90 10.02
C ASP A 167 -1.29 4.68 10.72
N LEU A 168 -1.24 4.15 11.95
CA LEU A 168 -2.42 3.91 12.78
C LEU A 168 -3.17 5.19 13.19
N ASP A 169 -2.46 6.29 13.42
CA ASP A 169 -3.05 7.57 13.78
C ASP A 169 -3.76 8.23 12.59
N ALA A 170 -3.21 8.06 11.37
CA ALA A 170 -3.88 8.50 10.14
C ALA A 170 -5.15 7.69 9.86
N ILE A 171 -5.06 6.36 9.93
CA ILE A 171 -6.24 5.48 9.79
C ILE A 171 -7.29 5.82 10.86
N ARG A 172 -6.85 6.05 12.11
CA ARG A 172 -7.74 6.50 13.19
C ARG A 172 -8.43 7.80 12.84
N HIS A 173 -7.69 8.79 12.32
CA HIS A 173 -8.27 10.06 11.93
C HIS A 173 -9.34 9.88 10.85
N VAL A 174 -9.04 9.18 9.76
CA VAL A 174 -9.99 8.93 8.67
C VAL A 174 -11.27 8.21 9.15
N ILE A 175 -11.14 7.18 10.01
CA ILE A 175 -12.29 6.47 10.57
C ILE A 175 -13.09 7.35 11.53
N ARG A 176 -12.41 8.20 12.31
CA ARG A 176 -13.06 9.07 13.31
C ARG A 176 -13.83 10.22 12.66
N GLU A 177 -13.31 10.81 11.58
CA GLU A 177 -13.98 11.92 10.88
C GLU A 177 -15.12 11.46 9.94
N ALA A 178 -15.24 10.16 9.67
CA ALA A 178 -16.34 9.61 8.86
C ALA A 178 -17.68 9.76 9.57
N GLN A 179 -18.70 10.27 8.88
CA GLN A 179 -20.04 10.50 9.44
C GLN A 179 -21.11 9.61 8.80
N ARG A 180 -20.95 9.21 7.54
CA ARG A 180 -22.00 8.47 6.80
C ARG A 180 -21.61 7.04 6.46
N PHE A 181 -20.40 6.85 5.95
CA PHE A 181 -19.94 5.53 5.54
C PHE A 181 -18.43 5.38 5.60
N ILE A 182 -17.99 4.12 5.72
CA ILE A 182 -16.59 3.69 5.63
C ILE A 182 -16.54 2.47 4.71
N TYR A 183 -15.96 2.63 3.53
CA TYR A 183 -15.79 1.55 2.55
C TYR A 183 -14.33 1.17 2.43
N ILE A 184 -14.01 -0.08 2.74
CA ILE A 184 -12.64 -0.59 2.80
C ILE A 184 -12.48 -1.71 1.78
N SER A 185 -11.43 -1.66 0.98
CA SER A 185 -10.95 -2.78 0.16
C SER A 185 -9.55 -3.16 0.60
N VAL A 186 -9.35 -4.42 0.98
CA VAL A 186 -8.05 -4.92 1.46
C VAL A 186 -7.76 -6.33 0.96
N THR A 187 -6.47 -6.66 0.84
CA THR A 187 -6.03 -8.02 0.50
C THR A 187 -6.37 -9.00 1.61
N ASP A 188 -5.95 -8.73 2.85
CA ASP A 188 -6.18 -9.59 4.01
C ASP A 188 -6.59 -8.75 5.21
N TYR A 189 -7.58 -9.23 5.98
CA TYR A 189 -7.97 -8.64 7.26
C TYR A 189 -7.89 -9.72 8.34
N LEU A 190 -6.89 -9.63 9.21
CA LEU A 190 -6.76 -10.53 10.36
C LEU A 190 -6.15 -9.77 11.54
N PRO A 191 -6.94 -9.44 12.58
CA PRO A 191 -6.46 -8.71 13.76
C PRO A 191 -5.67 -9.61 14.73
N LEU A 192 -4.82 -10.50 14.19
CA LEU A 192 -3.91 -11.35 14.94
C LEU A 192 -2.46 -11.07 14.52
N VAL A 193 -1.58 -10.97 15.50
CA VAL A 193 -0.16 -10.71 15.29
C VAL A 193 0.66 -11.79 15.98
N ASN A 194 1.48 -12.46 15.18
CA ASN A 194 2.49 -13.37 15.70
C ASN A 194 3.68 -12.57 16.23
N ARG A 195 4.04 -12.81 17.49
CA ARG A 195 5.23 -12.25 18.14
C ARG A 195 6.10 -13.39 18.65
N SER A 196 7.40 -13.21 18.64
CA SER A 196 8.30 -14.06 19.42
C SER A 196 8.45 -13.46 20.81
N PHE A 197 8.24 -14.26 21.85
CA PHE A 197 8.54 -13.89 23.23
C PHE A 197 9.34 -15.02 23.86
N ARG A 198 10.57 -14.72 24.30
CA ARG A 198 11.53 -15.70 24.84
C ARG A 198 11.75 -16.90 23.91
N GLY A 199 11.79 -16.68 22.60
CA GLY A 199 11.98 -17.74 21.59
C GLY A 199 10.69 -18.45 21.16
N SER A 200 9.60 -18.36 21.93
CA SER A 200 8.34 -19.02 21.60
C SER A 200 7.41 -18.12 20.78
N PRO A 201 6.71 -18.66 19.76
CA PRO A 201 5.69 -17.92 19.03
C PRO A 201 4.44 -17.72 19.89
N ILE A 202 4.03 -16.47 20.08
CA ILE A 202 2.80 -16.08 20.76
C ILE A 202 1.92 -15.32 19.77
N VAL A 203 0.68 -15.77 19.62
CA VAL A 203 -0.36 -15.04 18.87
C VAL A 203 -1.03 -14.05 19.81
N ARG A 204 -1.06 -12.77 19.43
CA ARG A 204 -1.78 -11.73 20.18
C ARG A 204 -2.86 -11.09 19.33
N TYR A 205 -3.99 -10.79 19.97
CA TYR A 205 -5.03 -9.95 19.36
C TYR A 205 -4.53 -8.51 19.21
N TRP A 206 -4.69 -7.95 18.02
CA TRP A 206 -4.36 -6.56 17.71
C TRP A 206 -5.63 -5.86 17.22
N SER A 207 -6.31 -5.25 18.18
CA SER A 207 -7.64 -4.69 18.06
C SER A 207 -7.79 -3.27 17.53
N PRO A 208 -6.78 -2.37 17.47
CA PRO A 208 -7.04 -0.93 17.26
C PRO A 208 -7.94 -0.58 16.07
N ILE A 209 -7.70 -1.15 14.89
CA ILE A 209 -8.54 -0.88 13.71
C ILE A 209 -9.90 -1.57 13.85
N ASP A 210 -9.92 -2.78 14.39
CA ASP A 210 -11.14 -3.57 14.60
C ASP A 210 -12.10 -2.86 15.56
N GLU A 211 -11.59 -2.37 16.69
CA GLU A 211 -12.34 -1.58 17.67
C GLU A 211 -12.93 -0.31 17.04
N MET A 212 -12.12 0.46 16.30
CA MET A 212 -12.59 1.70 15.67
C MET A 212 -13.71 1.47 14.66
N LEU A 213 -13.66 0.38 13.88
CA LEU A 213 -14.72 0.03 12.93
C LEU A 213 -15.99 -0.42 13.63
N ARG A 214 -15.86 -1.22 14.70
CA ARG A 214 -17.00 -1.64 15.53
C ARG A 214 -17.68 -0.45 16.19
N GLU A 215 -16.88 0.45 16.78
CA GLU A 215 -17.35 1.68 17.39
C GLU A 215 -18.08 2.58 16.37
N ALA A 216 -17.51 2.74 15.18
CA ALA A 216 -18.13 3.51 14.10
C ALA A 216 -19.53 3.00 13.74
N ALA A 217 -19.66 1.68 13.57
CA ALA A 217 -20.91 1.07 13.16
C ALA A 217 -21.98 1.07 14.27
N VAL A 218 -21.57 0.82 15.52
CA VAL A 218 -22.52 0.63 16.65
C VAL A 218 -22.88 1.95 17.32
N LEU A 219 -21.90 2.82 17.61
CA LEU A 219 -22.14 4.04 18.39
C LEU A 219 -22.41 5.27 17.53
N ARG A 220 -21.87 5.29 16.30
CA ARG A 220 -21.99 6.43 15.38
C ARG A 220 -22.88 6.15 14.17
N GLU A 221 -23.44 4.94 14.10
CA GLU A 221 -24.36 4.53 13.02
C GLU A 221 -23.75 4.68 11.61
N VAL A 222 -22.42 4.65 11.51
CA VAL A 222 -21.70 4.80 10.25
C VAL A 222 -21.75 3.48 9.48
N LYS A 223 -22.14 3.54 8.20
CA LYS A 223 -22.25 2.35 7.36
C LYS A 223 -20.87 1.79 6.99
N VAL A 224 -20.52 0.61 7.47
CA VAL A 224 -19.23 -0.02 7.17
C VAL A 224 -19.39 -1.09 6.09
N ARG A 225 -18.57 -1.01 5.03
CA ARG A 225 -18.45 -2.06 4.01
C ARG A 225 -17.02 -2.52 3.86
N LEU A 226 -16.78 -3.82 3.93
CA LEU A 226 -15.46 -4.42 3.76
C LEU A 226 -15.47 -5.35 2.55
N LEU A 227 -14.54 -5.14 1.63
CA LEU A 227 -14.23 -6.04 0.53
C LEU A 227 -12.85 -6.68 0.76
N ILE A 228 -12.82 -7.97 1.03
CA ILE A 228 -11.60 -8.72 1.40
C ILE A 228 -11.27 -9.77 0.34
N SER A 229 -10.01 -9.90 -0.07
CA SER A 229 -9.63 -10.99 -0.97
C SER A 229 -9.73 -12.36 -0.31
N LEU A 230 -10.39 -13.29 -0.99
CA LEU A 230 -10.39 -14.71 -0.61
C LEU A 230 -9.52 -15.49 -1.60
N TRP A 231 -8.38 -15.98 -1.11
CA TRP A 231 -7.36 -16.67 -1.89
C TRP A 231 -6.72 -17.80 -1.07
N THR A 232 -5.84 -18.59 -1.69
CA THR A 232 -5.30 -19.82 -1.10
C THR A 232 -4.52 -19.63 0.20
N ARG A 233 -4.04 -18.41 0.48
CA ARG A 233 -3.30 -18.07 1.71
C ARG A 233 -4.14 -17.32 2.73
N THR A 234 -5.42 -17.05 2.46
CA THR A 234 -6.31 -16.42 3.43
C THR A 234 -6.39 -17.30 4.68
N HIS A 235 -6.11 -16.72 5.84
CA HIS A 235 -6.16 -17.47 7.10
C HIS A 235 -7.62 -17.86 7.42
N PRO A 236 -7.92 -19.11 7.83
CA PRO A 236 -9.30 -19.55 8.10
C PRO A 236 -10.05 -18.66 9.10
N LEU A 237 -9.37 -18.21 10.16
CA LEU A 237 -9.94 -17.29 11.16
C LEU A 237 -10.42 -15.95 10.59
N THR A 238 -9.97 -15.55 9.40
CA THR A 238 -10.46 -14.32 8.74
C THR A 238 -11.98 -14.35 8.63
N ILE A 239 -12.55 -15.49 8.23
CA ILE A 239 -14.00 -15.66 8.10
C ILE A 239 -14.65 -15.50 9.47
N ASN A 240 -14.11 -16.13 10.52
CA ASN A 240 -14.65 -16.04 11.88
C ASN A 240 -14.66 -14.59 12.42
N PHE A 241 -13.58 -13.83 12.20
CA PHE A 241 -13.54 -12.42 12.59
C PHE A 241 -14.56 -11.58 11.83
N MET A 242 -14.74 -11.84 10.54
CA MET A 242 -15.73 -11.13 9.72
C MET A 242 -17.17 -11.48 10.09
N THR A 243 -17.46 -12.74 10.35
CA THR A 243 -18.76 -13.17 10.89
C THR A 243 -19.02 -12.51 12.25
N SER A 244 -18.03 -12.46 13.14
CA SER A 244 -18.13 -11.75 14.43
C SER A 244 -18.39 -10.25 14.26
N MET A 245 -17.81 -9.62 13.24
CA MET A 245 -18.03 -8.20 12.96
C MET A 245 -19.45 -7.95 12.43
N GLN A 246 -19.94 -8.76 11.50
CA GLN A 246 -21.31 -8.66 10.99
C GLN A 246 -22.36 -8.96 12.06
N ALA A 247 -22.08 -9.93 12.94
CA ALA A 247 -22.99 -10.34 14.00
C ALA A 247 -23.32 -9.19 14.98
N LEU A 248 -22.44 -8.19 15.12
CA LEU A 248 -22.69 -7.03 15.99
C LEU A 248 -23.95 -6.24 15.64
N CYS A 249 -24.30 -6.17 14.35
CA CYS A 249 -25.49 -5.44 13.90
C CYS A 249 -26.75 -6.32 13.91
N THR A 250 -26.66 -7.58 14.33
CA THR A 250 -27.83 -8.47 14.41
C THR A 250 -28.80 -7.95 15.46
N GLY A 251 -30.01 -7.59 15.04
CA GLY A 251 -31.03 -7.05 15.95
C GLY A 251 -30.89 -5.56 16.27
N LEU A 252 -29.92 -4.85 15.67
CA LEU A 252 -29.80 -3.39 15.77
C LEU A 252 -30.26 -2.76 14.44
N PRO A 253 -31.45 -2.13 14.36
CA PRO A 253 -32.03 -1.68 13.08
C PRO A 253 -31.17 -0.68 12.31
N VAL A 254 -30.38 0.13 13.02
CA VAL A 254 -29.60 1.23 12.43
C VAL A 254 -28.15 0.84 12.13
N CYS A 255 -27.63 -0.21 12.79
CA CYS A 255 -26.27 -0.68 12.60
C CYS A 255 -26.11 -1.36 11.23
N SER A 256 -25.10 -0.98 10.45
CA SER A 256 -24.86 -1.55 9.11
C SER A 256 -23.40 -1.92 8.89
N ILE A 257 -23.11 -3.22 8.93
CA ILE A 257 -21.82 -3.81 8.58
C ILE A 257 -22.03 -4.85 7.47
N GLU A 258 -21.43 -4.61 6.31
CA GLU A 258 -21.47 -5.53 5.18
C GLU A 258 -20.05 -6.02 4.86
N VAL A 259 -19.82 -7.32 4.94
CA VAL A 259 -18.56 -7.93 4.52
C VAL A 259 -18.78 -8.75 3.27
N ARG A 260 -17.96 -8.52 2.24
CA ARG A 260 -17.93 -9.33 1.03
C ARG A 260 -16.52 -9.84 0.76
N PHE A 261 -16.46 -11.07 0.27
CA PHE A 261 -15.21 -11.68 -0.18
C PHE A 261 -15.08 -11.58 -1.70
N TYR A 262 -13.98 -10.98 -2.15
CA TYR A 262 -13.60 -10.98 -3.55
C TYR A 262 -12.94 -12.32 -3.88
N ARG A 263 -13.59 -13.10 -4.75
CA ARG A 263 -13.06 -14.35 -5.30
C ARG A 263 -13.22 -14.35 -6.81
N VAL A 264 -12.14 -14.60 -7.54
CA VAL A 264 -12.23 -14.80 -8.98
C VAL A 264 -12.56 -16.26 -9.26
N LYS A 265 -13.60 -16.51 -10.07
CA LYS A 265 -13.93 -17.87 -10.53
C LYS A 265 -12.77 -18.37 -11.39
N GLU A 266 -12.14 -19.46 -10.97
CA GLU A 266 -11.14 -20.17 -11.78
C GLU A 266 -11.85 -20.76 -13.01
N GLN A 267 -11.44 -20.38 -14.22
CA GLN A 267 -11.80 -21.15 -15.40
C GLN A 267 -10.95 -22.42 -15.42
N MET A 268 -11.59 -23.57 -15.70
CA MET A 268 -10.94 -24.88 -15.70
C MET A 268 -9.63 -24.85 -16.49
N GLY A 269 -8.54 -25.32 -15.88
CA GLY A 269 -7.30 -25.66 -16.57
C GLY A 269 -6.08 -24.76 -16.34
N GLY A 270 -6.05 -23.90 -15.31
CA GLY A 270 -4.80 -23.24 -14.95
C GLY A 270 -4.82 -22.44 -13.65
N PHE A 271 -3.81 -22.64 -12.81
CA PHE A 271 -3.56 -21.85 -11.60
C PHE A 271 -3.42 -20.36 -11.94
N GLN A 272 -4.52 -19.63 -11.87
CA GLN A 272 -4.54 -18.19 -12.11
C GLN A 272 -5.09 -17.49 -10.86
N HIS A 273 -4.20 -17.34 -9.87
CA HIS A 273 -4.43 -16.54 -8.67
C HIS A 273 -4.63 -15.06 -9.04
N ARG A 274 -5.86 -14.70 -9.43
CA ARG A 274 -6.28 -13.31 -9.56
C ARG A 274 -6.72 -12.82 -8.20
N ILE A 275 -5.90 -11.96 -7.59
CA ILE A 275 -6.05 -11.49 -6.21
C ILE A 275 -6.37 -9.99 -6.25
N ASN A 276 -7.29 -9.52 -5.39
CA ASN A 276 -7.47 -8.10 -5.16
C ASN A 276 -6.43 -7.60 -4.15
N GLU A 277 -5.46 -6.85 -4.65
CA GLU A 277 -4.36 -6.25 -3.87
C GLU A 277 -4.60 -4.77 -3.57
N ASN A 278 -5.79 -4.26 -3.90
CA ASN A 278 -6.23 -2.92 -3.52
C ASN A 278 -6.23 -2.76 -2.01
N LYS A 279 -5.70 -1.63 -1.55
CA LYS A 279 -5.65 -1.25 -0.13
C LYS A 279 -6.10 0.19 -0.06
N PHE A 280 -7.39 0.39 0.14
CA PHE A 280 -7.93 1.74 0.27
C PHE A 280 -9.11 1.75 1.22
N MET A 281 -9.37 2.94 1.75
CA MET A 281 -10.56 3.28 2.51
C MET A 281 -11.15 4.54 1.90
N VAL A 282 -12.46 4.58 1.74
CA VAL A 282 -13.21 5.76 1.29
C VAL A 282 -14.28 6.04 2.32
N THR A 283 -14.36 7.29 2.76
CA THR A 283 -15.41 7.81 3.62
C THR A 283 -16.14 8.93 2.91
N ASP A 284 -17.12 9.54 3.57
CA ASP A 284 -17.82 10.72 3.07
C ASP A 284 -16.92 11.96 2.95
N ASN A 285 -15.83 12.01 3.71
CA ASN A 285 -15.00 13.21 3.86
C ASN A 285 -13.53 13.00 3.48
N ALA A 286 -13.12 11.76 3.19
CA ALA A 286 -11.74 11.43 2.91
C ALA A 286 -11.60 10.15 2.07
N VAL A 287 -10.61 10.17 1.18
CA VAL A 287 -10.01 8.94 0.62
C VAL A 287 -8.73 8.60 1.39
N TYR A 288 -8.40 7.32 1.50
CA TYR A 288 -7.13 6.84 2.03
C TYR A 288 -6.65 5.71 1.13
N ILE A 289 -5.49 5.87 0.51
CA ILE A 289 -4.89 4.87 -0.38
C ILE A 289 -3.62 4.39 0.28
N ASP A 290 -3.61 3.13 0.69
CA ASP A 290 -2.46 2.53 1.32
C ASP A 290 -1.54 1.86 0.28
N THR A 291 -0.25 1.85 0.59
CA THR A 291 0.72 1.00 -0.08
C THR A 291 1.18 -0.19 0.77
N LEU A 292 0.86 -0.23 2.08
CA LEU A 292 1.04 -1.38 2.97
C LEU A 292 -0.27 -2.12 3.30
N LEU A 293 -0.14 -3.36 3.77
CA LEU A 293 -1.23 -4.19 4.32
C LEU A 293 -1.78 -3.64 5.65
N PHE A 294 -3.09 -3.80 5.90
CA PHE A 294 -3.78 -3.65 7.20
C PHE A 294 -3.38 -4.75 8.22
N ARG A 295 -2.08 -4.89 8.48
CA ARG A 295 -1.51 -5.72 9.55
C ARG A 295 -0.50 -4.89 10.32
N LYS A 296 -0.35 -5.15 11.62
CA LYS A 296 0.69 -4.52 12.45
C LYS A 296 2.07 -4.74 11.84
N ARG A 297 2.60 -3.76 11.12
CA ARG A 297 3.98 -3.67 10.64
C ARG A 297 4.47 -2.23 10.78
N HIS A 298 5.79 -2.06 10.78
CA HIS A 298 6.45 -0.79 11.09
C HIS A 298 6.36 0.20 9.92
N CYS A 299 5.77 1.38 10.21
CA CYS A 299 5.77 2.69 9.53
C CYS A 299 6.20 2.72 8.05
N GLN A 300 5.30 2.51 7.08
CA GLN A 300 5.57 2.88 5.67
C GLN A 300 4.35 3.23 4.79
N ASN A 301 3.53 4.23 5.11
CA ASN A 301 2.35 4.56 4.28
C ASN A 301 2.45 5.85 3.47
N PHE A 302 1.71 5.86 2.36
CA PHE A 302 1.32 7.07 1.64
C PHE A 302 -0.14 7.37 1.96
N ILE A 303 -0.48 8.64 2.11
CA ILE A 303 -1.84 9.08 2.40
C ILE A 303 -2.20 10.12 1.35
N ILE A 304 -3.32 9.92 0.66
CA ILE A 304 -3.97 10.93 -0.17
C ILE A 304 -5.39 11.07 0.36
N ILE A 305 -5.65 12.10 1.16
CA ILE A 305 -6.97 12.54 1.61
C ILE A 305 -7.51 13.46 0.53
N VAL A 306 -8.39 12.96 -0.34
CA VAL A 306 -9.22 13.77 -1.23
C VAL A 306 -10.55 14.06 -0.55
#